data_AF-A0A7C5UMI1-F1
#
_entry.id   AF-A0A7C5UMI1-F1
#
_cell.length_a   1.000
_cell.length_b   1.000
_cell.length_c   1.000
_cell.angle_alpha   90.00
_cell.angle_beta   90.00
_cell.angle_gamma   90.00
#
_symmetry.space_group_name_H-M   'P 1'
#
loop_
_entity.id
_entity.type
_entity.pdbx_description
1 polymer ?
#
loop_
_entity_poly.entity_id
_entity_poly.type
_entity_poly.pdbx_seq_one_letter_code
_entity_poly.pdbx_strand_id
1 'polypeptide(L)'
;MSLARYFQDDKARFDFRIWDGMGSYLEPDWQDENLRVEFYDSENTLRFTATVQSTPRLSSALDEEGKFVYVDGILLEEFSLGLCSAKIYCLVNGAEVFPYPTVVEAFQVVSGTGIEPVYSLVSKVRTELPSNIPAELTDFIIEQYIYDASRRIDFFLYGYYSVPFPGIEQSPATPALIERICRKLALADSLVFLGMVNQAELNSSLEEQALAELERLRKGEIRLSGYHPPSSVYLGKIYQEDSCCGEVLD
;
A
#
# COMPACT_ATOMS: atom_id res chain seq x y z
N MET A 1 13.38 -0.04 -7.08
CA MET A 1 13.11 0.25 -5.66
C MET A 1 11.64 0.61 -5.55
N SER A 2 10.91 0.03 -4.60
CA SER A 2 9.55 0.46 -4.26
C SER A 2 9.64 1.76 -3.45
N LEU A 3 8.76 2.71 -3.75
CA LEU A 3 8.64 3.96 -2.99
C LEU A 3 8.08 3.68 -1.59
N ALA A 4 8.42 4.53 -0.62
CA ALA A 4 7.76 4.53 0.68
C ALA A 4 6.25 4.78 0.48
N ARG A 5 5.43 3.97 1.15
CA ARG A 5 3.96 4.03 1.07
C ARG A 5 3.40 4.47 2.40
N TYR A 6 2.50 5.43 2.36
CA TYR A 6 1.81 5.96 3.52
C TYR A 6 0.31 5.91 3.30
N PHE A 7 -0.40 5.57 4.36
CA PHE A 7 -1.86 5.54 4.38
C PHE A 7 -2.41 6.93 4.68
N GLN A 8 -3.44 7.33 3.95
CA GLN A 8 -4.04 8.66 4.06
C GLN A 8 -4.56 8.99 5.48
N ASP A 9 -4.95 7.97 6.25
CA ASP A 9 -5.46 8.05 7.62
C ASP A 9 -4.40 7.86 8.71
N ASP A 10 -3.15 7.59 8.32
CA ASP A 10 -2.05 7.42 9.26
C ASP A 10 -1.26 8.73 9.44
N LYS A 11 -0.48 8.77 10.51
CA LYS A 11 0.50 9.82 10.79
C LYS A 11 1.83 9.42 10.20
N ALA A 12 2.21 10.07 9.12
CA ALA A 12 3.45 9.79 8.44
C ALA A 12 4.65 10.43 9.13
N ARG A 13 5.77 9.70 9.10
CA ARG A 13 7.10 10.20 9.43
C ARG A 13 8.00 10.17 8.20
N PHE A 14 8.71 11.27 7.99
CA PHE A 14 9.65 11.45 6.88
C PHE A 14 11.02 11.83 7.42
N ASP A 15 12.05 11.09 6.98
CA ASP A 15 13.43 11.24 7.44
C ASP A 15 14.30 11.63 6.23
N PHE A 16 14.89 12.83 6.28
CA PHE A 16 15.68 13.42 5.21
C PHE A 16 17.15 13.46 5.57
N ARG A 17 17.99 12.99 4.66
CA ARG A 17 19.45 13.07 4.77
C ARG A 17 20.03 13.98 3.70
N ILE A 18 20.79 14.98 4.13
CA ILE A 18 21.51 15.89 3.23
C ILE A 18 22.88 15.28 2.96
N TRP A 19 23.10 14.82 1.73
CA TRP A 19 24.34 14.14 1.35
C TRP A 19 25.40 15.14 0.86
N ASP A 20 26.65 14.98 1.32
CA ASP A 20 27.78 15.84 0.92
C ASP A 20 28.48 15.41 -0.37
N GLY A 21 28.06 14.29 -0.99
CA GLY A 21 28.72 13.71 -2.16
C GLY A 21 30.05 12.99 -1.85
N MET A 22 30.53 13.06 -0.62
CA MET A 22 31.80 12.50 -0.15
C MET A 22 31.62 11.34 0.84
N GLY A 23 30.37 10.97 1.14
CA GLY A 23 30.02 9.81 1.96
C GLY A 23 29.59 10.16 3.39
N SER A 24 29.36 11.44 3.70
CA SER A 24 28.82 11.87 5.00
C SER A 24 27.48 12.58 4.82
N TYR A 25 26.72 12.65 5.92
CA TYR A 25 25.49 13.43 5.99
C TYR A 25 25.72 14.75 6.73
N LEU A 26 25.25 15.83 6.13
CA LEU A 26 25.37 17.19 6.63
C LEU A 26 24.20 17.55 7.53
N GLU A 27 24.46 18.45 8.46
CA GLU A 27 23.42 19.08 9.27
C GLU A 27 23.08 20.44 8.66
N PRO A 28 21.78 20.77 8.48
CA PRO A 28 21.41 22.09 8.00
C PRO A 28 21.69 23.17 9.05
N ASP A 29 21.85 24.39 8.59
CA ASP A 29 21.99 25.55 9.46
C ASP A 29 20.64 25.82 10.14
N TRP A 30 20.49 25.45 11.42
CA TRP A 30 19.24 25.66 12.17
C TRP A 30 18.84 27.13 12.37
N GLN A 31 19.74 28.06 12.08
CA GLN A 31 19.50 29.50 12.10
C GLN A 31 19.11 30.06 10.72
N ASP A 32 19.06 29.21 9.68
CA ASP A 32 18.56 29.60 8.36
C ASP A 32 17.06 29.89 8.44
N GLU A 33 16.68 31.14 8.19
CA GLU A 33 15.28 31.58 8.16
C GLU A 33 14.45 30.86 7.09
N ASN A 34 15.11 30.29 6.07
CA ASN A 34 14.47 29.56 4.99
C ASN A 34 14.41 28.05 5.22
N LEU A 35 14.94 27.52 6.33
CA LEU A 35 14.96 26.09 6.63
C LEU A 35 13.53 25.55 6.71
N ARG A 36 13.15 24.76 5.70
CA ARG A 36 11.81 24.17 5.62
C ARG A 36 11.78 22.90 4.78
N VAL A 37 10.75 22.09 5.00
CA VAL A 37 10.37 20.98 4.13
C VAL A 37 8.96 21.22 3.60
N GLU A 38 8.82 21.24 2.29
CA GLU A 38 7.53 21.39 1.61
C GLU A 38 7.03 20.04 1.11
N PHE A 39 5.76 19.71 1.41
CA PHE A 39 5.10 18.47 1.03
C PHE A 39 4.04 18.72 -0.03
N TYR A 40 4.18 18.06 -1.17
CA TYR A 40 3.31 18.16 -2.33
C TYR A 40 2.59 16.84 -2.57
N ASP A 41 1.30 16.92 -2.89
CA ASP A 41 0.51 15.73 -3.24
C ASP A 41 0.71 15.28 -4.70
N SER A 42 -0.09 14.30 -5.13
CA SER A 42 -0.07 13.74 -6.48
C SER A 42 -0.54 14.68 -7.60
N GLU A 43 -1.22 15.76 -7.24
CA GLU A 43 -1.64 16.83 -8.14
C GLU A 43 -0.63 18.00 -8.13
N ASN A 44 0.51 17.82 -7.46
CA ASN A 44 1.55 18.83 -7.27
C ASN A 44 1.05 20.09 -6.52
N THR A 45 0.08 19.90 -5.61
CA THR A 45 -0.43 20.94 -4.71
C THR A 45 0.37 20.90 -3.40
N LEU A 46 0.85 22.07 -2.95
CA LEU A 46 1.50 22.19 -1.63
C LEU A 46 0.46 21.97 -0.53
N ARG A 47 0.64 20.92 0.26
CA ARG A 47 -0.27 20.55 1.36
C ARG A 47 0.25 20.97 2.73
N PHE A 48 1.57 20.89 2.92
CA PHE A 48 2.16 21.22 4.22
C PHE A 48 3.57 21.79 4.06
N THR A 49 3.96 22.67 4.98
CA THR A 49 5.32 23.19 5.10
C THR A 49 5.79 23.01 6.54
N ALA A 50 6.75 22.11 6.74
CA ALA A 50 7.40 21.91 8.02
C ALA A 50 8.53 22.92 8.20
N THR A 51 8.54 23.60 9.34
CA THR A 51 9.60 24.51 9.80
C THR A 51 9.97 24.16 11.24
N VAL A 52 10.97 24.81 11.81
CA VAL A 52 11.31 24.68 13.23
C VAL A 52 10.17 25.09 14.18
N GLN A 53 9.20 25.87 13.69
CA GLN A 53 8.10 26.43 14.47
C GLN A 53 6.72 25.86 14.09
N SER A 54 6.61 25.06 13.03
CA SER A 54 5.35 24.47 12.58
C SER A 54 4.87 23.37 13.52
N THR A 55 3.66 22.86 13.29
CA THR A 55 3.16 21.64 13.95
C THR A 55 2.53 20.74 12.89
N PRO A 56 3.10 19.54 12.61
CA PRO A 56 4.36 19.01 13.12
C PRO A 56 5.60 19.85 12.80
N ARG A 57 6.62 19.82 13.65
CA ARG A 57 7.85 20.62 13.50
C ARG A 57 8.97 19.81 12.84
N LEU A 58 9.85 20.50 12.12
CA LEU A 58 11.13 19.96 11.67
C LEU A 58 12.06 19.76 12.87
N SER A 59 12.67 18.58 13.00
CA SER A 59 13.61 18.21 14.07
C SER A 59 14.83 17.48 13.50
N SER A 60 15.88 17.25 14.30
CA SER A 60 17.02 16.40 13.94
C SER A 60 17.22 15.23 14.88
N ALA A 61 17.86 14.19 14.34
CA ALA A 61 18.36 13.05 15.07
C ALA A 61 19.67 12.54 14.46
N LEU A 62 20.29 11.57 15.15
CA LEU A 62 21.54 10.92 14.77
C LEU A 62 21.36 9.42 14.95
N ASP A 63 21.73 8.65 13.94
CA ASP A 63 21.78 7.19 13.99
C ASP A 63 23.14 6.65 13.48
N GLU A 64 23.21 5.34 13.25
CA GLU A 64 24.44 4.64 12.81
C GLU A 64 24.93 5.10 11.43
N GLU A 65 24.04 5.61 10.57
CA GLU A 65 24.38 6.10 9.24
C GLU A 65 24.77 7.58 9.25
N GLY A 66 24.34 8.34 10.26
CA GLY A 66 24.74 9.73 10.48
C GLY A 66 23.57 10.64 10.85
N LYS A 67 23.77 11.95 10.69
CA LYS A 67 22.76 12.96 11.02
C LYS A 67 21.63 12.96 9.99
N PHE A 68 20.42 13.20 10.45
CA PHE A 68 19.26 13.38 9.58
C PHE A 68 18.28 14.37 10.21
N VAL A 69 17.44 14.98 9.37
CA VAL A 69 16.30 15.78 9.81
C VAL A 69 15.03 15.01 9.57
N TYR A 70 14.03 15.19 10.41
CA TYR A 70 12.78 14.47 10.28
C TYR A 70 11.58 15.36 10.62
N VAL A 71 10.44 14.97 10.06
CA VAL A 71 9.13 15.48 10.42
C VAL A 71 8.27 14.28 10.76
N ASP A 72 7.81 14.22 12.01
CA ASP A 72 7.01 13.11 12.53
C ASP A 72 5.59 13.57 12.84
N GLY A 73 4.60 12.78 12.44
CA GLY A 73 3.20 13.05 12.74
C GLY A 73 2.44 13.86 11.68
N ILE A 74 2.88 13.85 10.42
CA ILE A 74 2.15 14.53 9.34
C ILE A 74 0.84 13.80 9.05
N LEU A 75 -0.27 14.54 9.12
CA LEU A 75 -1.59 14.04 8.71
C LEU A 75 -1.69 14.08 7.18
N LEU A 76 -2.03 12.95 6.58
CA LEU A 76 -2.14 12.82 5.13
C LEU A 76 -3.58 12.89 4.60
N GLU A 77 -4.55 13.14 5.48
CA GLU A 77 -5.99 13.17 5.15
C GLU A 77 -6.30 14.12 3.97
N GLU A 78 -5.60 15.24 3.89
CA GLU A 78 -5.80 16.25 2.84
C GLU A 78 -4.99 16.03 1.56
N PHE A 79 -4.15 14.99 1.50
CA PHE A 79 -3.33 14.71 0.32
C PHE A 79 -4.13 13.93 -0.73
N SER A 80 -4.00 14.33 -2.00
CA SER A 80 -4.52 13.54 -3.13
C SER A 80 -3.75 12.21 -3.25
N LEU A 81 -4.47 11.12 -3.54
CA LEU A 81 -3.90 9.77 -3.67
C LEU A 81 -2.93 9.68 -4.84
N GLY A 82 -1.84 8.92 -4.67
CA GLY A 82 -0.85 8.66 -5.71
C GLY A 82 0.56 9.12 -5.32
N LEU A 83 1.36 9.44 -6.33
CA LEU A 83 2.77 9.81 -6.18
C LEU A 83 2.92 11.23 -5.66
N CYS A 84 3.39 11.37 -4.43
CA CYS A 84 3.63 12.64 -3.75
C CYS A 84 5.14 12.93 -3.66
N SER A 85 5.49 14.15 -3.26
CA SER A 85 6.90 14.53 -3.08
C SER A 85 7.14 15.46 -1.89
N ALA A 86 8.30 15.33 -1.27
CA ALA A 86 8.79 16.24 -0.24
C ALA A 86 10.10 16.89 -0.71
N LYS A 87 10.23 18.20 -0.45
CA LYS A 87 11.38 19.01 -0.89
C LYS A 87 11.94 19.76 0.31
N ILE A 88 13.22 19.58 0.60
CA ILE A 88 13.90 20.34 1.67
C ILE A 88 14.67 21.53 1.10
N TYR A 89 14.55 22.66 1.78
CA TYR A 89 15.26 23.90 1.48
C TYR A 89 16.07 24.25 2.72
N CYS A 90 17.39 24.31 2.58
CA CYS A 90 18.30 24.60 3.67
C CYS A 90 19.63 25.16 3.17
N LEU A 91 20.31 25.91 4.04
CA LEU A 91 21.73 26.16 3.95
C LEU A 91 22.54 25.15 4.77
N VAL A 92 23.79 24.92 4.36
CA VAL A 92 24.82 24.27 5.18
C VAL A 92 26.06 25.14 5.16
N ASN A 93 26.54 25.54 6.34
CA ASN A 93 27.69 26.46 6.49
C ASN A 93 27.52 27.78 5.71
N GLY A 94 26.29 28.31 5.65
CA GLY A 94 25.94 29.57 5.00
C GLY A 94 25.80 29.50 3.47
N ALA A 95 25.86 28.31 2.88
CA ALA A 95 25.72 28.11 1.44
C ALA A 95 24.56 27.18 1.08
N GLU A 96 23.91 27.45 -0.05
CA GLU A 96 22.92 26.53 -0.62
C GLU A 96 23.61 25.23 -1.05
N VAL A 97 23.05 24.11 -0.62
CA VAL A 97 23.51 22.80 -1.08
C VAL A 97 22.76 22.46 -2.37
N PHE A 98 23.50 22.29 -3.46
CA PHE A 98 22.94 21.96 -4.77
C PHE A 98 22.71 20.45 -4.94
N PRO A 99 21.62 20.03 -5.60
CA PRO A 99 20.56 20.84 -6.23
C PRO A 99 19.71 21.60 -5.21
N TYR A 100 19.03 22.68 -5.57
CA TYR A 100 18.10 23.39 -4.68
C TYR A 100 16.67 23.24 -5.24
N PRO A 101 15.72 22.58 -4.52
CA PRO A 101 15.80 22.02 -3.17
C PRO A 101 16.85 20.89 -3.00
N THR A 102 17.46 20.86 -1.81
CA THR A 102 18.64 20.03 -1.44
C THR A 102 18.37 18.53 -1.43
N VAL A 103 17.17 18.13 -1.04
CA VAL A 103 16.71 16.73 -1.07
C VAL A 103 15.31 16.71 -1.63
N VAL A 104 15.06 15.75 -2.51
CA VAL A 104 13.74 15.44 -3.04
C VAL A 104 13.45 14.00 -2.71
N GLU A 105 12.40 13.78 -1.91
CA GLU A 105 11.91 12.44 -1.59
C GLU A 105 10.58 12.21 -2.30
N ALA A 106 10.42 11.03 -2.91
CA ALA A 106 9.18 10.62 -3.53
C ALA A 106 8.52 9.55 -2.64
N PHE A 107 7.24 9.71 -2.39
CA PHE A 107 6.45 8.76 -1.60
C PHE A 107 5.09 8.56 -2.24
N GLN A 108 4.38 7.52 -1.84
CA GLN A 108 3.03 7.25 -2.34
C GLN A 108 2.05 7.38 -1.19
N VAL A 109 1.07 8.28 -1.34
CA VAL A 109 -0.13 8.28 -0.49
C VAL A 109 -1.13 7.34 -1.12
N VAL A 110 -1.50 6.31 -0.40
CA VAL A 110 -2.56 5.39 -0.79
C VAL A 110 -3.78 5.68 0.07
N SER A 111 -4.96 5.26 -0.41
CA SER A 111 -6.17 5.28 0.42
C SER A 111 -5.80 4.70 1.78
N GLY A 112 -6.24 5.39 2.84
CA GLY A 112 -6.06 4.91 4.20
C GLY A 112 -6.65 3.51 4.41
N THR A 113 -6.74 3.05 5.65
CA THR A 113 -7.81 2.10 6.01
C THR A 113 -9.19 2.76 5.88
N GLY A 114 -9.50 3.27 4.69
CA GLY A 114 -10.86 3.57 4.28
C GLY A 114 -11.66 2.28 4.13
N ILE A 115 -12.93 2.44 3.77
CA ILE A 115 -14.01 1.46 3.55
C ILE A 115 -13.69 0.40 2.47
N GLU A 116 -12.41 0.08 2.25
CA GLU A 116 -12.00 -1.09 1.51
C GLU A 116 -12.59 -2.32 2.20
N PRO A 117 -13.25 -3.18 1.44
CA PRO A 117 -13.95 -4.31 2.01
C PRO A 117 -12.93 -5.28 2.60
N VAL A 118 -12.95 -5.41 3.93
CA VAL A 118 -12.22 -6.48 4.61
C VAL A 118 -12.90 -7.81 4.36
N TYR A 119 -12.11 -8.80 3.99
CA TYR A 119 -12.62 -10.11 3.61
C TYR A 119 -12.75 -11.09 4.78
N SER A 120 -12.18 -10.78 5.94
CA SER A 120 -12.32 -11.56 7.17
C SER A 120 -12.44 -10.65 8.39
N LEU A 121 -12.60 -11.25 9.57
CA LEU A 121 -12.76 -10.55 10.85
C LEU A 121 -11.58 -10.85 11.78
N VAL A 122 -11.19 -9.86 12.59
CA VAL A 122 -10.16 -10.03 13.64
C VAL A 122 -10.47 -11.23 14.52
N SER A 123 -11.74 -11.39 14.93
CA SER A 123 -12.19 -12.51 15.76
C SER A 123 -11.92 -13.88 15.13
N LYS A 124 -12.03 -14.00 13.80
CA LYS A 124 -11.77 -15.26 13.07
C LYS A 124 -10.29 -15.58 12.98
N VAL A 125 -9.44 -14.57 12.77
CA VAL A 125 -7.98 -14.76 12.78
C VAL A 125 -7.51 -15.13 14.19
N ARG A 126 -8.03 -14.45 15.21
CA ARG A 126 -7.71 -14.70 16.63
C ARG A 126 -8.01 -16.13 17.06
N THR A 127 -9.11 -16.71 16.57
CA THR A 127 -9.46 -18.11 16.89
C THR A 127 -8.51 -19.15 16.31
N GLU A 128 -7.72 -18.80 15.28
CA GLU A 128 -6.73 -19.70 14.67
C GLU A 128 -5.30 -19.44 15.14
N LEU A 129 -5.05 -18.33 15.83
CA LEU A 129 -3.78 -18.03 16.47
C LEU A 129 -3.55 -18.93 17.71
N PRO A 130 -2.28 -19.26 18.04
CA PRO A 130 -1.95 -20.04 19.22
C PRO A 130 -2.37 -19.31 20.50
N SER A 131 -2.76 -20.05 21.54
CA SER A 131 -3.32 -19.49 22.78
C SER A 131 -2.40 -18.53 23.56
N ASN A 132 -1.10 -18.61 23.34
CA ASN A 132 -0.08 -17.77 23.98
C ASN A 132 0.33 -16.62 23.05
N ILE A 133 -0.60 -15.69 22.78
CA ILE A 133 -0.34 -14.51 21.97
C ILE A 133 0.32 -13.44 22.86
N PRO A 134 1.50 -12.91 22.50
CA PRO A 134 2.13 -11.80 23.20
C PRO A 134 1.30 -10.51 23.06
N ALA A 135 1.41 -9.61 24.04
CA ALA A 135 0.56 -8.42 24.14
C ALA A 135 0.76 -7.42 22.98
N GLU A 136 1.91 -7.53 22.31
CA GLU A 136 2.31 -6.73 21.16
C GLU A 136 1.42 -7.01 19.94
N LEU A 137 0.92 -8.23 19.74
CA LEU A 137 -0.02 -8.54 18.67
C LEU A 137 -1.45 -8.11 19.09
N THR A 138 -1.69 -6.81 18.97
CA THR A 138 -2.99 -6.19 19.25
C THR A 138 -4.01 -6.48 18.14
N ASP A 139 -5.29 -6.29 18.45
CA ASP A 139 -6.37 -6.41 17.47
C ASP A 139 -6.17 -5.45 16.28
N PHE A 140 -5.61 -4.26 16.56
CA PHE A 140 -5.24 -3.30 15.54
C PHE A 140 -4.20 -3.85 14.55
N ILE A 141 -3.17 -4.56 15.03
CA ILE A 141 -2.17 -5.17 14.14
C ILE A 141 -2.78 -6.30 13.31
N ILE A 142 -3.63 -7.14 13.91
CA ILE A 142 -4.34 -8.21 13.19
C ILE A 142 -5.23 -7.62 12.09
N GLU A 143 -5.91 -6.52 12.40
CA GLU A 143 -6.73 -5.78 11.44
C GLU A 143 -5.89 -5.30 10.25
N GLN A 144 -4.70 -4.74 10.47
CA GLN A 144 -3.79 -4.35 9.39
C GLN A 144 -3.43 -5.54 8.49
N TYR A 145 -3.11 -6.71 9.05
CA TYR A 145 -2.83 -7.90 8.24
C TYR A 145 -4.05 -8.40 7.45
N ILE A 146 -5.27 -8.21 7.96
CA ILE A 146 -6.49 -8.51 7.21
C ILE A 146 -6.66 -7.55 6.02
N TYR A 147 -6.36 -6.27 6.20
CA TYR A 147 -6.39 -5.29 5.11
C TYR A 147 -5.35 -5.63 4.04
N ASP A 148 -4.12 -5.91 4.43
CA ASP A 148 -3.05 -6.28 3.51
C ASP A 148 -3.38 -7.56 2.73
N ALA A 149 -3.93 -8.57 3.41
CA ALA A 149 -4.41 -9.78 2.78
C ALA A 149 -5.55 -9.51 1.78
N SER A 150 -6.52 -8.65 2.14
CA SER A 150 -7.65 -8.30 1.28
C SER A 150 -7.18 -7.60 0.00
N ARG A 151 -6.27 -6.62 0.13
CA ARG A 151 -5.63 -5.92 -1.00
C ARG A 151 -4.81 -6.85 -1.87
N ARG A 152 -4.07 -7.79 -1.25
CA ARG A 152 -3.28 -8.78 -1.97
C ARG A 152 -4.16 -9.68 -2.83
N ILE A 153 -5.32 -10.09 -2.31
CA ILE A 153 -6.31 -10.87 -3.06
C ILE A 153 -6.85 -10.06 -4.25
N ASP A 154 -7.23 -8.80 -4.02
CA ASP A 154 -7.76 -7.94 -5.09
C ASP A 154 -6.75 -7.72 -6.20
N PHE A 155 -5.52 -7.41 -5.84
CA PHE A 155 -4.43 -7.25 -6.79
C PHE A 155 -4.21 -8.54 -7.61
N PHE A 156 -4.24 -9.70 -6.95
CA PHE A 156 -4.01 -10.99 -7.60
C PHE A 156 -5.14 -11.36 -8.58
N LEU A 157 -6.39 -11.02 -8.24
CA LEU A 157 -7.57 -11.35 -9.03
C LEU A 157 -8.01 -10.23 -9.99
N TYR A 158 -7.30 -9.11 -10.00
CA TYR A 158 -7.53 -8.00 -10.92
C TYR A 158 -7.46 -8.48 -12.38
N GLY A 159 -8.48 -8.12 -13.17
CA GLY A 159 -8.62 -8.56 -14.56
C GLY A 159 -9.26 -9.95 -14.73
N TYR A 160 -9.42 -10.73 -13.66
CA TYR A 160 -10.10 -12.03 -13.66
C TYR A 160 -11.45 -12.00 -12.94
N TYR A 161 -11.64 -11.11 -11.98
CA TYR A 161 -12.90 -10.88 -11.28
C TYR A 161 -13.19 -9.38 -11.16
N SER A 162 -14.46 -9.04 -10.93
CA SER A 162 -14.86 -7.67 -10.55
C SER A 162 -14.51 -7.44 -9.09
N VAL A 163 -13.27 -7.03 -8.85
CA VAL A 163 -12.74 -6.64 -7.53
C VAL A 163 -12.90 -5.12 -7.33
N PRO A 164 -13.08 -4.65 -6.08
CA PRO A 164 -13.07 -5.43 -4.85
C PRO A 164 -14.37 -6.24 -4.66
N PHE A 165 -14.30 -7.37 -3.95
CA PHE A 165 -15.47 -8.10 -3.50
C PHE A 165 -16.20 -7.31 -2.39
N PRO A 166 -17.48 -7.57 -2.12
CA PRO A 166 -18.13 -7.02 -0.94
C PRO A 166 -17.40 -7.41 0.35
N GLY A 167 -17.47 -6.56 1.37
CA GLY A 167 -16.88 -6.82 2.68
C GLY A 167 -17.61 -7.94 3.44
N ILE A 168 -16.94 -8.51 4.44
CA ILE A 168 -17.47 -9.67 5.18
C ILE A 168 -18.74 -9.34 5.97
N GLU A 169 -18.92 -8.07 6.33
CA GLU A 169 -20.11 -7.55 7.02
C GLU A 169 -21.16 -6.94 6.06
N GLN A 170 -20.89 -6.94 4.75
CA GLN A 170 -21.80 -6.39 3.75
C GLN A 170 -22.80 -7.44 3.24
N SER A 171 -23.81 -7.00 2.47
CA SER A 171 -24.80 -7.88 1.83
C SER A 171 -24.88 -7.63 0.32
N PRO A 172 -24.54 -8.61 -0.54
CA PRO A 172 -24.03 -9.94 -0.19
C PRO A 172 -22.65 -9.87 0.48
N ALA A 173 -22.34 -10.81 1.38
CA ALA A 173 -21.05 -10.84 2.05
C ALA A 173 -19.93 -11.38 1.15
N THR A 174 -18.68 -11.19 1.59
CA THR A 174 -17.51 -11.82 0.98
C THR A 174 -17.74 -13.31 0.71
N PRO A 175 -17.39 -13.82 -0.49
CA PRO A 175 -17.44 -15.26 -0.76
C PRO A 175 -16.62 -16.05 0.27
N ALA A 176 -17.17 -17.16 0.77
CA ALA A 176 -16.53 -17.97 1.82
C ALA A 176 -15.09 -18.43 1.46
N LEU A 177 -14.82 -18.67 0.17
CA LEU A 177 -13.47 -19.01 -0.29
C LEU A 177 -12.50 -17.82 -0.16
N ILE A 178 -12.95 -16.62 -0.52
CA ILE A 178 -12.16 -15.39 -0.40
C ILE A 178 -11.91 -15.04 1.07
N GLU A 179 -12.92 -15.19 1.94
CA GLU A 179 -12.75 -15.06 3.40
C GLU A 179 -11.67 -16.00 3.93
N ARG A 180 -11.74 -17.29 3.55
CA ARG A 180 -10.79 -18.31 4.01
C ARG A 180 -9.37 -18.01 3.54
N ILE A 181 -9.19 -17.59 2.28
CA ILE A 181 -7.88 -17.21 1.73
C ILE A 181 -7.34 -15.98 2.49
N CYS A 182 -8.18 -14.95 2.69
CA CYS A 182 -7.80 -13.75 3.44
C CYS A 182 -7.33 -14.10 4.85
N ARG A 183 -8.08 -14.96 5.55
CA ARG A 183 -7.73 -15.43 6.89
C ARG A 183 -6.42 -16.19 6.93
N LYS A 184 -6.16 -17.09 5.97
CA LYS A 184 -4.88 -17.81 5.88
C LYS A 184 -3.69 -16.88 5.70
N LEU A 185 -3.83 -15.86 4.84
CA LEU A 185 -2.79 -14.86 4.59
C LEU A 185 -2.53 -14.00 5.84
N ALA A 186 -3.59 -13.43 6.43
CA ALA A 186 -3.47 -12.62 7.64
C ALA A 186 -2.91 -13.43 8.84
N LEU A 187 -3.26 -14.71 8.94
CA LEU A 187 -2.71 -15.62 9.95
C LEU A 187 -1.22 -15.86 9.73
N ALA A 188 -0.79 -16.06 8.47
CA ALA A 188 0.63 -16.24 8.15
C ALA A 188 1.45 -15.01 8.57
N ASP A 189 1.00 -13.80 8.22
CA ASP A 189 1.68 -12.56 8.57
C ASP A 189 1.69 -12.31 10.09
N SER A 190 0.58 -12.63 10.76
CA SER A 190 0.49 -12.59 12.23
C SER A 190 1.50 -13.53 12.89
N LEU A 191 1.65 -14.76 12.40
CA LEU A 191 2.59 -15.75 12.95
C LEU A 191 4.06 -15.36 12.70
N VAL A 192 4.35 -14.73 11.56
CA VAL A 192 5.67 -14.16 11.25
C VAL A 192 6.02 -13.05 12.25
N PHE A 193 5.08 -12.14 12.53
CA PHE A 193 5.26 -11.07 13.51
C PHE A 193 5.60 -11.59 14.91
N LEU A 194 4.99 -12.71 15.33
CA LEU A 194 5.23 -13.31 16.64
C LEU A 194 6.63 -13.90 16.83
N GLY A 195 7.46 -13.97 15.77
CA GLY A 195 8.75 -14.65 15.82
C GLY A 195 8.66 -16.15 16.16
N MET A 196 7.43 -16.70 16.18
CA MET A 196 7.16 -18.11 16.49
C MET A 196 7.50 -19.04 15.31
N VAL A 197 7.82 -18.47 14.16
CA VAL A 197 8.26 -19.21 12.98
C VAL A 197 9.66 -18.71 12.61
N ASN A 198 10.68 -19.52 12.85
CA ASN A 198 11.89 -19.45 12.03
C ASN A 198 11.43 -19.56 10.58
N GLN A 199 11.75 -18.58 9.74
CA GLN A 199 11.22 -18.31 8.39
C GLN A 199 11.15 -19.50 7.39
N ALA A 200 11.59 -20.71 7.75
CA ALA A 200 11.78 -21.85 6.87
C ALA A 200 10.83 -23.06 7.06
N GLU A 201 10.18 -23.29 8.22
CA GLU A 201 9.57 -24.63 8.47
C GLU A 201 8.04 -24.68 8.66
N LEU A 202 7.34 -23.56 8.90
CA LEU A 202 5.86 -23.52 8.91
C LEU A 202 5.24 -22.59 7.86
N ASN A 203 6.01 -21.60 7.39
CA ASN A 203 5.57 -20.54 6.46
C ASN A 203 5.20 -21.07 5.06
N SER A 204 5.76 -22.20 4.64
CA SER A 204 5.48 -22.76 3.32
C SER A 204 4.10 -23.42 3.22
N SER A 205 3.33 -23.66 4.28
CA SER A 205 2.05 -24.38 4.10
C SER A 205 0.84 -23.48 3.88
N LEU A 206 0.65 -22.43 4.70
CA LEU A 206 -0.60 -21.65 4.69
C LEU A 206 -0.63 -20.64 3.54
N GLU A 207 0.45 -19.88 3.38
CA GLU A 207 0.58 -18.91 2.29
C GLU A 207 0.61 -19.62 0.92
N GLU A 208 1.39 -20.69 0.76
CA GLU A 208 1.41 -21.45 -0.50
C GLU A 208 0.03 -22.05 -0.81
N GLN A 209 -0.69 -22.57 0.19
CA GLN A 209 -2.07 -23.03 -0.02
C GLN A 209 -3.00 -21.89 -0.45
N ALA A 210 -2.90 -20.72 0.19
CA ALA A 210 -3.71 -19.55 -0.16
C ALA A 210 -3.42 -19.09 -1.61
N LEU A 211 -2.14 -19.00 -1.97
CA LEU A 211 -1.71 -18.64 -3.33
C LEU A 211 -2.10 -19.71 -4.36
N ALA A 212 -2.00 -21.00 -4.03
CA ALA A 212 -2.46 -22.07 -4.90
C ALA A 212 -3.97 -22.00 -5.13
N GLU A 213 -4.78 -21.70 -4.11
CA GLU A 213 -6.22 -21.50 -4.26
C GLU A 213 -6.53 -20.28 -5.14
N LEU A 214 -5.82 -19.16 -4.97
CA LEU A 214 -5.94 -17.97 -5.83
C LEU A 214 -5.56 -18.26 -7.28
N GLU A 215 -4.50 -19.04 -7.50
CA GLU A 215 -4.07 -19.43 -8.85
C GLU A 215 -5.11 -20.33 -9.54
N ARG A 216 -5.74 -21.23 -8.79
CA ARG A 216 -6.86 -22.06 -9.29
C ARG A 216 -8.09 -21.22 -9.63
N LEU A 217 -8.36 -20.16 -8.86
CA LEU A 217 -9.41 -19.18 -9.19
C LEU A 217 -9.09 -18.41 -10.47
N ARG A 218 -7.84 -17.98 -10.64
CA ARG A 218 -7.34 -17.26 -11.82
C ARG A 218 -7.44 -18.09 -13.10
N LYS A 219 -7.07 -19.38 -13.00
CA LYS A 219 -7.19 -20.37 -14.10
C LYS A 219 -8.64 -20.81 -14.36
N GLY A 220 -9.59 -20.44 -13.49
CA GLY A 220 -10.98 -20.85 -13.58
C GLY A 220 -11.23 -22.33 -13.27
N GLU A 221 -10.28 -23.01 -12.62
CA GLU A 221 -10.42 -24.38 -12.12
C GLU A 221 -11.40 -24.45 -10.94
N ILE A 222 -11.44 -23.36 -10.15
CA ILE A 222 -12.45 -23.10 -9.13
C ILE A 222 -13.20 -21.84 -9.56
N ARG A 223 -14.51 -21.78 -9.30
CA ARG A 223 -15.34 -20.60 -9.55
C ARG A 223 -16.03 -20.14 -8.28
N LEU A 224 -16.12 -18.83 -8.12
CA LEU A 224 -16.90 -18.19 -7.06
C LEU A 224 -18.37 -18.14 -7.50
N SER A 225 -19.25 -18.84 -6.78
CA SER A 225 -20.69 -18.84 -7.09
C SER A 225 -21.25 -17.41 -7.08
N GLY A 226 -21.90 -17.00 -8.17
CA GLY A 226 -22.48 -15.65 -8.31
C GLY A 226 -21.48 -14.57 -8.75
N TYR A 227 -20.20 -14.90 -8.90
CA TYR A 227 -19.17 -13.98 -9.40
C TYR A 227 -18.62 -14.51 -10.72
N HIS A 228 -18.84 -13.76 -11.78
CA HIS A 228 -18.36 -14.11 -13.10
C HIS A 228 -17.11 -13.30 -13.44
N PRO A 229 -16.11 -13.93 -14.09
CA PRO A 229 -15.04 -13.15 -14.72
C PRO A 229 -15.68 -12.16 -15.70
N PRO A 230 -15.08 -10.96 -15.88
CA PRO A 230 -15.55 -10.03 -16.90
C PRO A 230 -15.63 -10.80 -18.21
N SER A 231 -16.82 -10.79 -18.81
CA SER A 231 -17.08 -11.52 -20.04
C SER A 231 -15.99 -11.14 -21.02
N SER A 232 -15.23 -12.11 -21.53
CA SER A 232 -14.47 -11.83 -22.74
C SER A 232 -15.52 -11.43 -23.76
N VAL A 233 -15.51 -10.15 -24.15
CA VAL A 233 -16.35 -9.69 -25.24
C VAL A 233 -16.01 -10.62 -26.39
N TYR A 234 -16.97 -11.46 -26.76
CA TYR A 234 -16.85 -12.27 -27.96
C TYR A 234 -16.83 -11.27 -29.10
N LEU A 235 -15.64 -10.85 -29.52
CA LEU A 235 -15.42 -10.23 -30.81
C LEU A 235 -15.70 -11.34 -31.82
N GLY A 236 -17.00 -11.59 -32.05
CA GLY A 236 -17.44 -12.40 -33.15
C GLY A 236 -16.74 -11.86 -34.37
N LYS A 237 -15.89 -12.67 -34.99
CA LYS A 237 -15.48 -12.42 -36.37
C LYS A 237 -16.78 -12.36 -37.15
N ILE A 238 -17.25 -11.15 -37.45
CA ILE A 238 -18.24 -10.95 -38.49
C ILE A 238 -17.50 -11.39 -39.75
N TYR A 239 -17.70 -12.63 -40.16
CA TYR A 239 -17.48 -12.99 -41.55
C TYR A 239 -18.44 -12.09 -42.32
N GLN A 240 -17.88 -11.09 -43.01
CA GLN A 240 -18.56 -10.48 -44.15
C GLN A 240 -18.70 -11.60 -45.18
N GLU A 241 -19.85 -12.28 -45.14
CA GLU A 241 -20.36 -12.88 -46.35
C GLU A 241 -20.70 -11.72 -47.28
N ASP A 242 -19.86 -11.51 -48.30
CA ASP A 242 -20.23 -10.76 -49.50
C ASP A 242 -21.39 -11.51 -50.19
N SER A 243 -22.59 -11.34 -49.66
CA SER A 243 -23.85 -11.66 -50.30
C SER A 243 -24.50 -10.36 -50.74
N CYS A 244 -23.98 -9.76 -51.82
CA CYS A 244 -24.79 -8.83 -52.60
C CYS A 244 -25.76 -9.64 -53.46
N CYS A 245 -27.01 -9.64 -53.02
CA CYS A 245 -28.20 -10.10 -53.75
C CYS A 245 -28.32 -9.45 -55.14
N GLY A 246 -28.98 -10.17 -56.04
CA GLY A 246 -29.63 -9.57 -57.21
C GLY A 246 -30.07 -10.57 -58.27
N GLU A 247 -31.06 -11.40 -57.95
CA GLU A 247 -31.86 -12.19 -58.91
C GLU A 247 -32.43 -11.33 -60.05
N VAL A 248 -32.54 -11.88 -61.27
CA VAL A 248 -33.84 -11.99 -62.00
C VAL A 248 -33.74 -13.16 -63.00
N LEU A 249 -34.59 -14.18 -62.82
CA LEU A 249 -35.02 -15.10 -63.87
C LEU A 249 -36.34 -14.55 -64.44
N ASP A 250 -36.29 -14.07 -65.68
CA ASP A 250 -37.19 -14.38 -66.81
C ASP A 250 -36.76 -13.58 -68.05
#